data_AF-A0A9D5BWZ6-F1
#
_entry.id   AF-A0A9D5BWZ6-F1
#
_cell.length_a   1.000
_cell.length_b   1.000
_cell.length_c   1.000
_cell.angle_alpha   90.00
_cell.angle_beta   90.00
_cell.angle_gamma   90.00
#
_symmetry.space_group_name_H-M   'P 1'
#
loop_
_entity.id
_entity.type
_entity.pdbx_description
1 polymer ?
#
loop_
_entity_poly.entity_id
_entity_poly.type
_entity_poly.pdbx_seq_one_letter_code
_entity_poly.pdbx_strand_id
1 'polypeptide(L)'
;MDSLLFIFFFLLTPLALLLLMTMKRRRKRPLPPGPPGYPILGNMLMMDQLTHRGLMRLAEKYGGLLHLRLGFLHAVTVSTPEMARQVLQLHDNIFANRPATIAIKYLTYDRADMAFAHNGQFWSQMRKLCVMKLFSRKRAESWASVRDEVDRTLRSVASEPPLASVNIGELVFNLTKNITFRAAFGSQSHQEQDQFILILQEFSKLFGAFNVGDFIPWLRWLDMQGINKRLKRARVSLDSFIDRIIDDHMKNRKDPDAGDTDMVDDMLAFLDESPTRNAKEPADDLQASLKLTRNHIKAIIMDVMFGGTETVASAIEWTMAELMRSPSEMARVQQELAEVVGLDRKVHETDLEKLHYLKCAIKETLRLHPPIPLLLHETAEDCEVAGYFIPVRSRVMINVFAIGRDPASWTNPNSFKPSRFAPGGDAEGIDFKGNFFELLPFGSGRRSCPGMQLGLYALELAVAQLLHCFTWELPDEMKPSELDMGDVFGLTAPKAVRLCAVPTPRLTCSLL
;
A
#
# COMPACT_ATOMS: atom_id res chain seq x y z
N MET A 1 -25.77 -66.99 -19.42
CA MET A 1 -24.82 -66.10 -18.73
C MET A 1 -25.11 -64.62 -19.02
N ASP A 2 -25.69 -64.30 -20.18
CA ASP A 2 -25.88 -62.92 -20.64
C ASP A 2 -26.99 -62.14 -19.91
N SER A 3 -28.03 -62.81 -19.43
CA SER A 3 -29.15 -62.14 -18.73
C SER A 3 -28.77 -61.62 -17.33
N LEU A 4 -27.85 -62.31 -16.63
CA LEU A 4 -27.36 -61.90 -15.31
C LEU A 4 -26.42 -60.68 -15.40
N LEU A 5 -25.59 -60.62 -16.43
CA LEU A 5 -24.72 -59.48 -16.72
C LEU A 5 -25.53 -58.21 -17.05
N PHE A 6 -26.63 -58.37 -17.79
CA PHE A 6 -27.51 -57.25 -18.14
C PHE A 6 -28.21 -56.66 -16.91
N ILE A 7 -28.73 -57.51 -16.02
CA ILE A 7 -29.38 -57.09 -14.76
C ILE A 7 -28.37 -56.41 -13.82
N PHE A 8 -27.14 -56.92 -13.77
CA PHE A 8 -26.06 -56.35 -12.96
C PHE A 8 -25.70 -54.93 -13.42
N PHE A 9 -25.56 -54.69 -14.73
CA PHE A 9 -25.30 -53.36 -15.28
C PHE A 9 -26.48 -52.40 -15.09
N PHE A 10 -27.73 -52.87 -15.26
CA PHE A 10 -28.91 -52.00 -15.15
C PHE A 10 -29.22 -51.57 -13.71
N LEU A 11 -28.86 -52.36 -12.70
CA LEU A 11 -29.09 -52.03 -11.28
C LEU A 11 -27.90 -51.30 -10.65
N LEU A 12 -26.66 -51.65 -10.99
CA LEU A 12 -25.47 -51.04 -10.37
C LEU A 12 -25.11 -49.69 -10.96
N THR A 13 -25.40 -49.42 -12.24
CA THR A 13 -25.14 -48.10 -12.83
C THR A 13 -25.97 -46.97 -12.20
N PRO A 14 -27.30 -47.09 -11.99
CA PRO A 14 -28.06 -46.06 -11.29
C PRO A 14 -27.70 -46.01 -9.80
N LEU A 15 -27.36 -47.13 -9.14
CA LEU A 15 -26.91 -47.13 -7.75
C LEU A 15 -25.55 -46.45 -7.60
N ALA A 16 -24.61 -46.68 -8.52
CA ALA A 16 -23.31 -46.01 -8.58
C ALA A 16 -23.46 -44.52 -8.94
N LEU A 17 -24.38 -44.16 -9.85
CA LEU A 17 -24.72 -42.76 -10.14
C LEU A 17 -25.38 -42.07 -8.93
N LEU A 18 -26.26 -42.75 -8.21
CA LEU A 18 -26.90 -42.25 -7.00
C LEU A 18 -25.87 -42.11 -5.85
N LEU A 19 -24.95 -43.07 -5.71
CA LEU A 19 -23.81 -42.99 -4.79
C LEU A 19 -22.85 -41.87 -5.19
N LEU A 20 -22.54 -41.68 -6.47
CA LEU A 20 -21.73 -40.56 -6.96
C LEU A 20 -22.44 -39.22 -6.76
N MET A 21 -23.76 -39.15 -6.93
CA MET A 21 -24.58 -37.97 -6.64
C MET A 21 -24.68 -37.68 -5.15
N THR A 22 -24.78 -38.71 -4.29
CA THR A 22 -24.83 -38.55 -2.83
C THR A 22 -23.45 -38.28 -2.22
N MET A 23 -22.38 -38.88 -2.76
CA MET A 23 -20.98 -38.55 -2.42
C MET A 23 -20.58 -37.15 -2.90
N LYS A 24 -21.07 -36.69 -4.08
CA LYS A 24 -20.98 -35.28 -4.51
C LYS A 24 -21.88 -34.33 -3.70
N ARG A 25 -22.85 -34.86 -2.95
CA ARG A 25 -23.66 -34.15 -1.95
C ARG A 25 -23.02 -34.15 -0.55
N ARG A 26 -21.69 -34.27 -0.42
CA ARG A 26 -21.03 -33.61 0.73
C ARG A 26 -21.49 -32.15 0.68
N ARG A 27 -22.25 -31.70 1.69
CA ARG A 27 -22.80 -30.34 1.76
C ARG A 27 -21.64 -29.38 1.51
N LYS A 28 -21.51 -28.88 0.28
CA LYS A 28 -20.61 -27.79 0.00
C LYS A 28 -21.15 -26.65 0.83
N ARG A 29 -20.34 -26.17 1.78
CA ARG A 29 -20.71 -24.99 2.57
C ARG A 29 -21.09 -23.87 1.61
N PRO A 30 -22.07 -23.03 1.97
CA PRO A 30 -22.49 -21.95 1.09
C PRO A 30 -21.30 -21.00 0.86
N LEU A 31 -21.34 -20.29 -0.27
CA LEU A 31 -20.50 -19.11 -0.45
C LEU A 31 -20.95 -18.04 0.57
N PRO A 32 -20.08 -17.07 0.91
CA PRO A 32 -20.50 -15.93 1.72
C PRO A 32 -21.73 -15.21 1.13
N PRO A 33 -22.53 -14.51 1.93
CA PRO A 33 -23.68 -13.75 1.45
C PRO A 33 -23.24 -12.64 0.49
N GLY A 34 -24.12 -12.23 -0.43
CA GLY A 34 -23.86 -11.12 -1.34
C GLY A 34 -25.01 -10.80 -2.29
N PRO A 35 -24.91 -9.70 -3.05
CA PRO A 35 -25.92 -9.31 -4.01
C PRO A 35 -26.06 -10.36 -5.12
N PRO A 36 -27.29 -10.66 -5.58
CA PRO A 36 -27.48 -11.59 -6.68
C PRO A 36 -26.76 -11.09 -7.93
N GLY A 37 -26.05 -11.99 -8.60
CA GLY A 37 -25.34 -11.71 -9.85
C GLY A 37 -26.17 -12.10 -11.07
N TYR A 38 -25.96 -11.39 -12.18
CA TYR A 38 -26.51 -11.76 -13.47
C TYR A 38 -25.84 -13.01 -14.05
N PRO A 39 -26.50 -13.78 -14.93
CA PRO A 39 -25.85 -14.88 -15.65
C PRO A 39 -24.59 -14.39 -16.38
N ILE A 40 -23.49 -15.14 -16.27
CA ILE A 40 -22.17 -14.87 -16.86
C ILE A 40 -21.46 -13.63 -16.26
N LEU A 41 -22.11 -12.47 -16.23
CA LEU A 41 -21.52 -11.20 -15.75
C LEU A 41 -21.37 -11.15 -14.22
N GLY A 42 -22.22 -11.86 -13.49
CA GLY A 42 -22.32 -11.73 -12.04
C GLY A 42 -22.66 -10.29 -11.63
N ASN A 43 -21.85 -9.70 -10.77
CA ASN A 43 -21.96 -8.35 -10.23
C ASN A 43 -21.14 -7.32 -11.01
N MET A 44 -20.68 -7.62 -12.24
CA MET A 44 -19.89 -6.65 -13.02
C MET A 44 -20.64 -5.34 -13.35
N LEU A 45 -21.98 -5.35 -13.40
CA LEU A 45 -22.77 -4.14 -13.67
C LEU A 45 -22.76 -3.11 -12.54
N MET A 46 -22.21 -3.45 -11.37
CA MET A 46 -22.04 -2.53 -10.23
C MET A 46 -20.57 -2.24 -9.93
N MET A 47 -19.65 -2.43 -10.88
CA MET A 47 -18.21 -2.20 -10.66
C MET A 47 -17.86 -0.77 -10.26
N ASP A 48 -18.61 0.21 -10.74
CA ASP A 48 -18.53 1.61 -10.33
C ASP A 48 -18.81 1.81 -8.83
N GLN A 49 -19.57 0.90 -8.23
CA GLN A 49 -19.89 0.90 -6.80
C GLN A 49 -18.89 0.06 -5.98
N LEU A 50 -17.97 -0.70 -6.59
CA LEU A 50 -17.01 -1.55 -5.86
C LEU A 50 -15.78 -0.77 -5.37
N THR A 51 -15.99 0.47 -4.93
CA THR A 51 -15.00 1.30 -4.23
C THR A 51 -14.90 0.89 -2.76
N HIS A 52 -13.90 1.36 -2.02
CA HIS A 52 -13.82 1.14 -0.57
C HIS A 52 -15.08 1.59 0.18
N ARG A 53 -15.66 2.73 -0.22
CA ARG A 53 -16.91 3.27 0.35
C ARG A 53 -18.13 2.45 -0.06
N GLY A 54 -18.22 2.02 -1.32
CA GLY A 54 -19.35 1.22 -1.77
C GLY A 54 -19.33 -0.21 -1.22
N LEU A 55 -18.15 -0.81 -1.10
CA LEU A 55 -17.94 -2.07 -0.41
C LEU A 55 -18.28 -1.99 1.09
N MET A 56 -18.00 -0.86 1.74
CA MET A 56 -18.45 -0.60 3.13
C MET A 56 -19.98 -0.58 3.22
N ARG A 57 -20.67 0.13 2.32
CA ARG A 57 -22.15 0.14 2.25
C ARG A 57 -22.75 -1.25 2.00
N LEU A 58 -22.10 -2.07 1.17
CA LEU A 58 -22.53 -3.45 0.96
C LEU A 58 -22.33 -4.31 2.22
N ALA A 59 -21.26 -4.06 2.99
CA ALA A 59 -21.00 -4.78 4.23
C ALA A 59 -22.06 -4.49 5.31
N GLU A 60 -22.65 -3.29 5.34
CA GLU A 60 -23.79 -2.98 6.22
C GLU A 60 -25.01 -3.89 5.96
N LYS A 61 -25.19 -4.35 4.71
CA LYS A 61 -26.31 -5.21 4.30
C LYS A 61 -26.00 -6.70 4.40
N TYR A 62 -24.80 -7.11 4.02
CA TYR A 62 -24.44 -8.54 3.87
C TYR A 62 -23.48 -9.04 4.96
N GLY A 63 -22.98 -8.15 5.83
CA GLY A 63 -22.06 -8.48 6.91
C GLY A 63 -20.58 -8.35 6.53
N GLY A 64 -19.71 -8.69 7.48
CA GLY A 64 -18.25 -8.50 7.38
C GLY A 64 -17.52 -9.41 6.39
N LEU A 65 -18.20 -10.40 5.80
CA LEU A 65 -17.67 -11.30 4.76
C LEU A 65 -18.67 -11.38 3.61
N LEU A 66 -18.38 -10.69 2.51
CA LEU A 66 -19.27 -10.49 1.37
C LEU A 66 -18.73 -11.21 0.14
N HIS A 67 -19.57 -11.97 -0.57
CA HIS A 67 -19.22 -12.60 -1.86
C HIS A 67 -19.71 -11.76 -3.05
N LEU A 68 -18.87 -11.68 -4.07
CA LEU A 68 -19.17 -11.10 -5.37
C LEU A 68 -18.69 -12.05 -6.47
N ARG A 69 -19.44 -12.09 -7.56
CA ARG A 69 -19.06 -12.79 -8.79
C ARG A 69 -18.70 -11.76 -9.85
N LEU A 70 -17.44 -11.64 -10.25
CA LEU A 70 -17.03 -10.71 -11.30
C LEU A 70 -16.71 -11.51 -12.57
N GLY A 71 -17.71 -11.70 -13.43
CA GLY A 71 -17.59 -12.61 -14.56
C GLY A 71 -17.40 -14.05 -14.07
N PHE A 72 -16.23 -14.63 -14.35
CA PHE A 72 -15.81 -15.95 -13.87
C PHE A 72 -15.00 -15.91 -12.58
N LEU A 73 -14.60 -14.72 -12.13
CA LEU A 73 -13.80 -14.54 -10.92
C LEU A 73 -14.69 -14.53 -9.67
N HIS A 74 -14.31 -15.32 -8.66
CA HIS A 74 -14.84 -15.15 -7.31
C HIS A 74 -14.11 -13.99 -6.64
N ALA A 75 -14.86 -13.06 -6.05
CA ALA A 75 -14.32 -11.99 -5.23
C ALA A 75 -14.98 -12.04 -3.84
N VAL A 76 -14.19 -11.81 -2.80
CA VAL A 76 -14.65 -11.77 -1.41
C VAL A 76 -14.17 -10.47 -0.79
N THR A 77 -15.06 -9.75 -0.12
CA THR A 77 -14.72 -8.54 0.64
C THR A 77 -14.76 -8.84 2.13
N VAL A 78 -13.77 -8.34 2.85
CA VAL A 78 -13.62 -8.47 4.30
C VAL A 78 -13.68 -7.08 4.91
N SER A 79 -14.64 -6.82 5.81
CA SER A 79 -14.93 -5.46 6.30
C SER A 79 -14.98 -5.33 7.83
N THR A 80 -14.64 -6.39 8.58
CA THR A 80 -14.64 -6.39 10.06
C THR A 80 -13.30 -6.91 10.59
N PRO A 81 -12.86 -6.50 11.79
CA PRO A 81 -11.64 -6.98 12.42
C PRO A 81 -11.61 -8.52 12.55
N GLU A 82 -12.73 -9.13 12.93
CA GLU A 82 -12.84 -10.57 13.15
C GLU A 82 -12.58 -11.35 11.85
N MET A 83 -13.18 -10.91 10.74
CA MET A 83 -12.97 -11.54 9.44
C MET A 83 -11.57 -11.25 8.89
N ALA A 84 -11.02 -10.06 9.14
CA ALA A 84 -9.64 -9.75 8.79
C ALA A 84 -8.65 -10.66 9.53
N ARG A 85 -8.89 -10.94 10.82
CA ARG A 85 -8.10 -11.88 11.62
C ARG A 85 -8.14 -13.29 11.06
N GLN A 86 -9.32 -13.77 10.68
CA GLN A 86 -9.47 -15.09 10.04
C GLN A 86 -8.61 -15.19 8.76
N VAL A 87 -8.66 -14.15 7.91
CA VAL A 87 -7.99 -14.17 6.60
C VAL A 87 -6.48 -13.92 6.69
N LEU A 88 -6.06 -12.94 7.49
CA LEU A 88 -4.67 -12.47 7.50
C LEU A 88 -3.79 -13.14 8.57
N GLN A 89 -4.39 -13.77 9.58
CA GLN A 89 -3.67 -14.46 10.66
C GLN A 89 -3.94 -15.96 10.66
N LEU A 90 -5.20 -16.39 10.76
CA LEU A 90 -5.52 -17.81 10.93
C LEU A 90 -5.25 -18.62 9.66
N HIS A 91 -5.53 -18.03 8.49
CA HIS A 91 -5.34 -18.65 7.19
C HIS A 91 -4.28 -17.93 6.33
N ASP A 92 -3.29 -17.31 6.98
CA ASP A 92 -2.34 -16.41 6.35
C ASP A 92 -1.64 -17.02 5.12
N ASN A 93 -1.31 -18.31 5.17
CA ASN A 93 -0.68 -19.09 4.12
C ASN A 93 -1.58 -19.25 2.87
N ILE A 94 -2.88 -19.42 3.07
CA ILE A 94 -3.87 -19.58 1.99
C ILE A 94 -4.10 -18.25 1.29
N PHE A 95 -4.20 -17.16 2.05
CA PHE A 95 -4.48 -15.82 1.51
C PHE A 95 -3.22 -15.02 1.18
N ALA A 96 -2.03 -15.62 1.23
CA ALA A 96 -0.78 -14.92 0.98
C ALA A 96 -0.51 -14.62 -0.50
N ASN A 97 -1.30 -15.11 -1.47
CA ASN A 97 -1.09 -14.76 -2.88
C ASN A 97 -1.68 -13.39 -3.22
N ARG A 98 -1.34 -12.88 -4.41
CA ARG A 98 -1.85 -11.61 -4.94
C ARG A 98 -2.55 -11.84 -6.27
N PRO A 99 -3.69 -11.18 -6.51
CA PRO A 99 -4.39 -11.30 -7.78
C PRO A 99 -3.53 -10.68 -8.88
N ALA A 100 -3.42 -11.38 -10.01
CA ALA A 100 -2.62 -10.92 -11.14
C ALA A 100 -3.52 -10.57 -12.32
N THR A 101 -3.76 -9.28 -12.53
CA THR A 101 -4.34 -8.78 -13.79
C THR A 101 -3.33 -8.92 -14.93
N ILE A 102 -3.79 -8.81 -16.18
CA ILE A 102 -2.89 -8.74 -17.33
C ILE A 102 -1.88 -7.59 -17.20
N ALA A 103 -2.30 -6.45 -16.65
CA ALA A 103 -1.45 -5.31 -16.42
C ALA A 103 -0.36 -5.60 -15.38
N ILE A 104 -0.73 -6.16 -14.23
CA ILE A 104 0.22 -6.57 -13.19
C ILE A 104 1.22 -7.56 -13.78
N LYS A 105 0.73 -8.66 -14.36
CA LYS A 105 1.60 -9.70 -14.95
C LYS A 105 2.56 -9.13 -15.99
N TYR A 106 2.08 -8.22 -16.84
CA TYR A 106 2.91 -7.64 -17.89
C TYR A 106 3.83 -6.51 -17.42
N LEU A 107 3.48 -5.68 -16.45
CA LEU A 107 4.37 -4.59 -16.03
C LEU A 107 5.40 -5.01 -14.99
N THR A 108 5.14 -6.11 -14.27
CA THR A 108 6.04 -6.66 -13.22
C THR A 108 6.84 -7.87 -13.69
N TYR A 109 7.03 -8.04 -15.01
CA TYR A 109 7.84 -9.14 -15.58
C TYR A 109 7.39 -10.55 -15.15
N ASP A 110 6.09 -10.80 -15.19
CA ASP A 110 5.43 -12.02 -14.66
C ASP A 110 5.55 -12.19 -13.14
N ARG A 111 5.46 -11.07 -12.42
CA ARG A 111 5.53 -10.97 -10.97
C ARG A 111 6.89 -11.35 -10.41
N ALA A 112 7.90 -10.78 -11.04
CA ALA A 112 9.30 -10.80 -10.66
C ALA A 112 9.63 -9.72 -9.59
N ASP A 113 8.60 -9.06 -9.06
CA ASP A 113 8.63 -8.06 -8.01
C ASP A 113 8.39 -8.69 -6.62
N MET A 114 8.27 -7.86 -5.57
CA MET A 114 7.93 -8.33 -4.23
C MET A 114 6.43 -8.16 -3.93
N ALA A 115 5.81 -7.10 -4.43
CA ALA A 115 4.45 -6.70 -4.09
C ALA A 115 3.39 -7.70 -4.59
N PHE A 116 3.57 -8.23 -5.81
CA PHE A 116 2.65 -9.09 -6.56
C PHE A 116 3.17 -10.52 -6.79
N ALA A 117 4.43 -10.83 -6.48
CA ALA A 117 4.94 -12.20 -6.51
C ALA A 117 4.06 -13.15 -5.70
N HIS A 118 3.89 -14.37 -6.22
CA HIS A 118 3.21 -15.44 -5.49
C HIS A 118 3.94 -15.80 -4.21
N ASN A 119 3.19 -16.24 -3.20
CA ASN A 119 3.79 -16.73 -1.97
C ASN A 119 4.66 -17.95 -2.28
N GLY A 120 5.87 -17.99 -1.73
CA GLY A 120 6.85 -19.03 -2.00
C GLY A 120 8.26 -18.59 -1.64
N GLN A 121 9.23 -19.44 -2.00
CA GLN A 121 10.64 -19.22 -1.67
C GLN A 121 11.18 -17.90 -2.22
N PHE A 122 10.96 -17.63 -3.52
CA PHE A 122 11.37 -16.38 -4.16
C PHE A 122 10.82 -15.15 -3.43
N TRP A 123 9.51 -15.11 -3.18
CA TRP A 123 8.90 -13.99 -2.45
C TRP A 123 9.47 -13.84 -1.04
N SER A 124 9.70 -14.94 -0.32
CA SER A 124 10.29 -14.89 1.03
C SER A 124 11.72 -14.35 1.02
N GLN A 125 12.54 -14.76 0.04
CA GLN A 125 13.90 -14.25 -0.12
C GLN A 125 13.89 -12.77 -0.53
N MET A 126 13.01 -12.38 -1.45
CA MET A 126 12.86 -10.99 -1.86
C MET A 126 12.40 -10.11 -0.69
N ARG A 127 11.46 -10.60 0.09
CA ARG A 127 11.00 -9.92 1.31
C ARG A 127 12.13 -9.75 2.31
N LYS A 128 12.97 -10.78 2.50
CA LYS A 128 14.15 -10.70 3.38
C LYS A 128 15.14 -9.66 2.87
N LEU A 129 15.43 -9.61 1.56
CA LEU A 129 16.30 -8.59 0.96
C LEU A 129 15.77 -7.18 1.25
N CYS A 130 14.49 -6.94 0.94
CA CYS A 130 13.87 -5.63 1.14
C CYS A 130 13.92 -5.18 2.62
N VAL A 131 13.53 -6.04 3.55
CA VAL A 131 13.48 -5.67 4.98
C VAL A 131 14.89 -5.53 5.59
N MET A 132 15.81 -6.42 5.25
CA MET A 132 17.12 -6.49 5.90
C MET A 132 18.16 -5.54 5.30
N LYS A 133 18.03 -5.21 4.01
CA LYS A 133 18.98 -4.35 3.27
C LYS A 133 18.33 -3.03 2.87
N LEU A 134 17.28 -3.06 2.06
CA LEU A 134 16.73 -1.84 1.42
C LEU A 134 16.03 -0.89 2.40
N PHE A 135 15.23 -1.43 3.34
CA PHE A 135 14.44 -0.63 4.29
C PHE A 135 15.01 -0.64 5.71
N SER A 136 16.23 -1.15 5.89
CA SER A 136 16.86 -1.30 7.20
C SER A 136 17.34 0.03 7.77
N ARG A 137 17.28 0.18 9.10
CA ARG A 137 17.91 1.32 9.81
C ARG A 137 19.43 1.37 9.67
N LYS A 138 20.07 0.25 9.29
CA LYS A 138 21.52 0.22 9.02
C LYS A 138 21.91 1.06 7.80
N ARG A 139 20.95 1.37 6.95
CA ARG A 139 21.16 2.10 5.72
C ARG A 139 21.01 3.62 5.93
N ALA A 140 22.02 4.22 6.57
CA ALA A 140 21.98 5.60 7.03
C ALA A 140 21.54 6.60 5.95
N GLU A 141 21.91 6.40 4.68
CA GLU A 141 21.58 7.30 3.58
C GLU A 141 20.06 7.46 3.37
N SER A 142 19.28 6.37 3.41
CA SER A 142 17.82 6.44 3.24
C SER A 142 17.12 7.20 4.36
N TRP A 143 17.71 7.23 5.55
CA TRP A 143 17.19 7.99 6.68
C TRP A 143 17.70 9.43 6.66
N ALA A 144 18.93 9.65 6.17
CA ALA A 144 19.47 10.98 5.93
C ALA A 144 18.70 11.73 4.83
N SER A 145 18.31 11.04 3.75
CA SER A 145 17.52 11.66 2.68
C SER A 145 16.22 12.25 3.21
N VAL A 146 15.54 11.58 4.14
CA VAL A 146 14.33 12.11 4.80
C VAL A 146 14.64 13.45 5.48
N ARG A 147 15.68 13.52 6.31
CA ARG A 147 16.03 14.76 7.03
C ARG A 147 16.36 15.91 6.08
N ASP A 148 17.20 15.63 5.09
CA ASP A 148 17.68 16.63 4.14
C ASP A 148 16.53 17.16 3.27
N GLU A 149 15.66 16.28 2.75
CA GLU A 149 14.54 16.69 1.91
C GLU A 149 13.45 17.41 2.71
N VAL A 150 13.20 17.00 3.96
CA VAL A 150 12.30 17.75 4.85
C VAL A 150 12.86 19.15 5.09
N ASP A 151 14.15 19.31 5.42
CA ASP A 151 14.73 20.65 5.62
C ASP A 151 14.67 21.51 4.35
N ARG A 152 14.97 20.95 3.16
CA ARG A 152 14.79 21.67 1.88
C ARG A 152 13.35 22.11 1.66
N THR A 153 12.39 21.25 2.00
CA THR A 153 10.96 21.56 1.89
C THR A 153 10.58 22.73 2.82
N LEU A 154 11.06 22.73 4.06
CA LEU A 154 10.82 23.84 4.99
C LEU A 154 11.41 25.16 4.49
N ARG A 155 12.62 25.13 3.92
CA ARG A 155 13.23 26.33 3.32
C ARG A 155 12.43 26.85 2.13
N SER A 156 11.93 25.94 1.28
CA SER A 156 11.06 26.31 0.17
C SER A 156 9.81 27.04 0.68
N VAL A 157 9.14 26.49 1.70
CA VAL A 157 7.96 27.13 2.32
C VAL A 157 8.30 28.47 2.96
N ALA A 158 9.45 28.56 3.65
CA ALA A 158 9.89 29.82 4.28
C ALA A 158 10.32 30.90 3.28
N SER A 159 10.65 30.52 2.05
CA SER A 159 11.02 31.44 0.96
C SER A 159 9.82 31.99 0.17
N GLU A 160 8.63 31.42 0.38
CA GLU A 160 7.41 31.92 -0.25
C GLU A 160 7.06 33.33 0.24
N PRO A 161 6.41 34.16 -0.59
CA PRO A 161 5.96 35.48 -0.18
C PRO A 161 5.05 35.40 1.05
N PRO A 162 5.08 36.41 1.95
CA PRO A 162 4.14 36.48 3.06
C PRO A 162 2.69 36.37 2.57
N LEU A 163 1.89 35.56 3.26
CA LEU A 163 0.48 35.29 2.94
C LEU A 163 0.24 34.51 1.63
N ALA A 164 1.29 34.00 0.97
CA ALA A 164 1.12 33.14 -0.20
C ALA A 164 0.52 31.79 0.22
N SER A 165 -0.51 31.34 -0.51
CA SER A 165 -1.07 30.01 -0.34
C SER A 165 -0.15 28.96 -0.96
N VAL A 166 0.25 27.97 -0.18
CA VAL A 166 1.05 26.82 -0.61
C VAL A 166 0.15 25.63 -0.86
N ASN A 167 0.33 24.96 -1.99
CA ASN A 167 -0.30 23.66 -2.26
C ASN A 167 0.45 22.57 -1.46
N ILE A 168 -0.04 22.25 -0.27
CA ILE A 168 0.54 21.24 0.62
C ILE A 168 0.58 19.88 -0.09
N GLY A 169 -0.46 19.52 -0.83
CA GLY A 169 -0.50 18.23 -1.53
C GLY A 169 0.64 18.05 -2.54
N GLU A 170 0.92 19.09 -3.33
CA GLU A 170 2.06 19.08 -4.26
C GLU A 170 3.40 19.14 -3.54
N LEU A 171 3.50 19.95 -2.47
CA LEU A 171 4.68 20.05 -1.63
C LEU A 171 5.10 18.69 -1.06
N VAL A 172 4.15 17.97 -0.44
CA VAL A 172 4.44 16.68 0.23
C VAL A 172 4.62 15.54 -0.77
N PHE A 173 3.98 15.62 -1.94
CA PHE A 173 4.26 14.72 -3.06
C PHE A 173 5.70 14.89 -3.56
N ASN A 174 6.16 16.12 -3.76
CA ASN A 174 7.54 16.39 -4.18
C ASN A 174 8.57 15.99 -3.11
N LEU A 175 8.28 16.25 -1.82
CA LEU A 175 9.10 15.79 -0.71
C LEU A 175 9.31 14.27 -0.73
N THR A 176 8.21 13.51 -0.73
CA THR A 176 8.26 12.04 -0.65
C THR A 176 8.80 11.41 -1.92
N LYS A 177 8.55 12.02 -3.08
CA LYS A 177 9.21 11.71 -4.34
C LYS A 177 10.72 11.82 -4.18
N ASN A 178 11.24 12.99 -3.79
CA ASN A 178 12.69 13.21 -3.69
C ASN A 178 13.34 12.27 -2.67
N ILE A 179 12.70 12.02 -1.52
CA ILE A 179 13.15 11.03 -0.53
C ILE A 179 13.30 9.65 -1.18
N THR A 180 12.26 9.21 -1.90
CA THR A 180 12.22 7.87 -2.51
C THR A 180 13.22 7.76 -3.65
N PHE A 181 13.35 8.77 -4.50
CA PHE A 181 14.36 8.80 -5.57
C PHE A 181 15.77 8.76 -5.01
N ARG A 182 16.08 9.58 -4.02
CA ARG A 182 17.41 9.62 -3.40
C ARG A 182 17.73 8.31 -2.68
N ALA A 183 16.74 7.72 -2.01
CA ALA A 183 16.91 6.39 -1.44
C ALA A 183 17.10 5.32 -2.53
N ALA A 184 16.37 5.38 -3.64
CA ALA A 184 16.44 4.35 -4.67
C ALA A 184 17.72 4.43 -5.52
N PHE A 185 18.12 5.64 -5.94
CA PHE A 185 19.09 5.89 -7.03
C PHE A 185 20.20 6.89 -6.67
N GLY A 186 20.30 7.30 -5.41
CA GLY A 186 21.20 8.36 -4.98
C GLY A 186 20.83 9.73 -5.59
N SER A 187 21.84 10.58 -5.77
CA SER A 187 21.62 11.94 -6.31
C SER A 187 21.41 11.90 -7.84
N GLN A 188 20.19 12.18 -8.29
CA GLN A 188 19.80 12.19 -9.72
C GLN A 188 19.32 13.58 -10.18
N SER A 189 19.34 13.84 -11.48
CA SER A 189 18.89 15.12 -12.04
C SER A 189 17.37 15.28 -11.98
N HIS A 190 16.88 16.53 -11.92
CA HIS A 190 15.44 16.81 -11.94
C HIS A 190 14.73 16.27 -13.19
N GLN A 191 15.40 16.30 -14.35
CA GLN A 191 14.84 15.83 -15.62
C GLN A 191 14.56 14.32 -15.60
N GLU A 192 15.43 13.52 -14.97
CA GLU A 192 15.23 12.08 -14.83
C GLU A 192 14.07 11.75 -13.91
N GLN A 193 13.89 12.53 -12.84
CA GLN A 193 12.75 12.37 -11.95
C GLN A 193 11.43 12.61 -12.67
N ASP A 194 11.32 13.69 -13.44
CA ASP A 194 10.10 14.03 -14.19
C ASP A 194 9.77 12.96 -15.23
N GLN A 195 10.77 12.44 -15.94
CA GLN A 195 10.58 11.33 -16.88
C GLN A 195 9.98 10.10 -16.18
N PHE A 196 10.48 9.74 -15.01
CA PHE A 196 10.02 8.56 -14.28
C PHE A 196 8.64 8.78 -13.63
N ILE A 197 8.30 10.00 -13.20
CA ILE A 197 6.95 10.31 -12.73
C ILE A 197 5.90 10.06 -13.82
N LEU A 198 6.17 10.41 -15.07
CA LEU A 198 5.27 10.10 -16.18
C LEU A 198 5.07 8.60 -16.36
N ILE A 199 6.13 7.80 -16.17
CA ILE A 199 6.06 6.34 -16.18
C ILE A 199 5.18 5.84 -15.02
N LEU A 200 5.41 6.34 -13.80
CA LEU A 200 4.67 5.97 -12.60
C LEU A 200 3.17 6.27 -12.75
N GLN A 201 2.81 7.44 -13.29
CA GLN A 201 1.42 7.82 -13.54
C GLN A 201 0.74 6.91 -14.55
N GLU A 202 1.42 6.54 -15.64
CA GLU A 202 0.86 5.63 -16.65
C GLU A 202 0.71 4.21 -16.09
N PHE A 203 1.67 3.72 -15.31
CA PHE A 203 1.55 2.42 -14.63
C PHE A 203 0.37 2.42 -13.65
N SER A 204 0.18 3.50 -12.86
CA SER A 204 -0.94 3.64 -11.93
C SER A 204 -2.28 3.53 -12.66
N LYS A 205 -2.43 4.26 -13.77
CA LYS A 205 -3.61 4.20 -14.63
C LYS A 205 -3.84 2.80 -15.20
N LEU A 206 -2.79 2.09 -15.59
CA LEU A 206 -2.88 0.74 -16.16
C LEU A 206 -3.21 -0.32 -15.11
N PHE A 207 -2.71 -0.20 -13.88
CA PHE A 207 -3.06 -1.09 -12.77
C PHE A 207 -4.52 -0.93 -12.32
N GLY A 208 -5.04 0.30 -12.34
CA GLY A 208 -6.44 0.59 -12.03
C GLY A 208 -7.41 0.39 -13.20
N ALA A 209 -6.93 0.14 -14.42
CA ALA A 209 -7.78 0.05 -15.60
C ALA A 209 -8.67 -1.19 -15.57
N PHE A 210 -9.96 -1.00 -15.90
CA PHE A 210 -10.88 -2.11 -16.09
C PHE A 210 -10.59 -2.84 -17.41
N ASN A 211 -10.21 -4.12 -17.32
CA ASN A 211 -10.05 -5.00 -18.48
C ASN A 211 -11.00 -6.19 -18.38
N VAL A 212 -11.90 -6.33 -19.36
CA VAL A 212 -12.89 -7.43 -19.41
C VAL A 212 -12.22 -8.82 -19.43
N GLY A 213 -11.04 -8.93 -20.04
CA GLY A 213 -10.28 -10.18 -20.13
C GLY A 213 -9.77 -10.71 -18.79
N ASP A 214 -9.67 -9.85 -17.76
CA ASP A 214 -9.32 -10.28 -16.40
C ASP A 214 -10.49 -10.98 -15.68
N PHE A 215 -11.72 -10.79 -16.16
CA PHE A 215 -12.94 -11.34 -15.57
C PHE A 215 -13.60 -12.41 -16.44
N ILE A 216 -13.47 -12.28 -17.77
CA ILE A 216 -14.05 -13.18 -18.78
C ILE A 216 -12.91 -13.61 -19.73
N PRO A 217 -12.23 -14.74 -19.45
CA PRO A 217 -10.97 -15.08 -20.10
C PRO A 217 -11.04 -15.20 -21.64
N TRP A 218 -12.15 -15.65 -22.21
CA TRP A 218 -12.29 -15.77 -23.67
C TRP A 218 -12.51 -14.43 -24.37
N LEU A 219 -12.75 -13.33 -23.64
CA LEU A 219 -12.80 -11.96 -24.17
C LEU A 219 -11.45 -11.26 -24.10
N ARG A 220 -10.36 -11.95 -23.73
CA ARG A 220 -9.03 -11.36 -23.61
C ARG A 220 -8.47 -10.80 -24.92
N TRP A 221 -8.94 -11.29 -26.06
CA TRP A 221 -8.56 -10.76 -27.38
C TRP A 221 -9.16 -9.38 -27.67
N LEU A 222 -10.21 -9.00 -26.93
CA LEU A 222 -10.95 -7.78 -27.11
C LEU A 222 -10.24 -6.61 -26.38
N ASP A 223 -9.16 -6.09 -26.98
CA ASP A 223 -8.39 -4.93 -26.47
C ASP A 223 -9.11 -3.59 -26.71
N MET A 224 -10.38 -3.48 -26.29
CA MET A 224 -11.25 -2.34 -26.64
C MET A 224 -10.69 -0.97 -26.23
N GLN A 225 -9.91 -0.93 -25.15
CA GLN A 225 -9.35 0.29 -24.58
C GLN A 225 -7.89 0.52 -25.00
N GLY A 226 -7.33 -0.31 -25.89
CA GLY A 226 -5.93 -0.25 -26.30
C GLY A 226 -4.94 -0.46 -25.14
N ILE A 227 -5.36 -1.17 -24.08
CA ILE A 227 -4.58 -1.43 -22.88
C ILE A 227 -3.31 -2.19 -23.26
N ASN A 228 -3.37 -3.18 -24.14
CA ASN A 228 -2.19 -3.95 -24.51
C ASN A 228 -1.11 -3.09 -25.19
N LYS A 229 -1.52 -2.13 -26.05
CA LYS A 229 -0.57 -1.18 -26.68
C LYS A 229 0.03 -0.22 -25.66
N ARG A 230 -0.76 0.25 -24.70
CA ARG A 230 -0.29 1.11 -23.60
C ARG A 230 0.69 0.35 -22.69
N LEU A 231 0.36 -0.88 -22.31
CA LEU A 231 1.23 -1.76 -21.52
C LEU A 231 2.61 -1.95 -22.17
N LYS A 232 2.65 -2.23 -23.48
CA LYS A 232 3.91 -2.37 -24.23
C LYS A 232 4.74 -1.09 -24.19
N ARG A 233 4.13 0.07 -24.45
CA ARG A 233 4.83 1.37 -24.41
C ARG A 233 5.35 1.69 -23.01
N ALA A 234 4.51 1.52 -22.00
CA ALA A 234 4.87 1.75 -20.60
C ALA A 234 6.06 0.88 -20.18
N ARG A 235 6.04 -0.42 -20.53
CA ARG A 235 7.16 -1.33 -20.26
C ARG A 235 8.45 -0.88 -20.95
N VAL A 236 8.40 -0.51 -22.24
CA VAL A 236 9.59 -0.02 -22.96
C VAL A 236 10.16 1.26 -22.34
N SER A 237 9.30 2.18 -21.91
CA SER A 237 9.73 3.41 -21.23
C SER A 237 10.43 3.09 -19.90
N LEU A 238 9.88 2.16 -19.11
CA LEU A 238 10.50 1.71 -17.86
C LEU A 238 11.85 1.02 -18.11
N ASP A 239 11.88 0.06 -19.05
CA ASP A 239 13.10 -0.66 -19.43
C ASP A 239 14.19 0.34 -19.81
N SER A 240 13.88 1.28 -20.71
CA SER A 240 14.84 2.30 -21.18
C SER A 240 15.33 3.23 -20.07
N PHE A 241 14.48 3.53 -19.07
CA PHE A 241 14.86 4.39 -17.96
C PHE A 241 15.75 3.66 -16.95
N ILE A 242 15.28 2.50 -16.46
CA ILE A 242 15.99 1.78 -15.41
C ILE A 242 17.22 1.06 -15.93
N ASP A 243 17.25 0.60 -17.18
CA ASP A 243 18.47 0.00 -17.72
C ASP A 243 19.63 0.98 -17.77
N ARG A 244 19.38 2.26 -18.10
CA ARG A 244 20.40 3.31 -18.04
C ARG A 244 20.97 3.45 -16.63
N ILE A 245 20.08 3.53 -15.64
CA ILE A 245 20.46 3.62 -14.23
C ILE A 245 21.30 2.41 -13.82
N ILE A 246 20.83 1.19 -14.12
CA ILE A 246 21.57 -0.04 -13.80
C ILE A 246 22.96 -0.01 -14.46
N ASP A 247 23.05 0.37 -15.73
CA ASP A 247 24.32 0.41 -16.47
C ASP A 247 25.28 1.42 -15.87
N ASP A 248 24.79 2.57 -15.42
CA ASP A 248 25.62 3.61 -14.81
C ASP A 248 26.13 3.19 -13.43
N HIS A 249 25.32 2.53 -12.61
CA HIS A 249 25.76 1.93 -11.34
C HIS A 249 26.75 0.78 -11.56
N MET A 250 26.57 -0.02 -12.61
CA MET A 250 27.51 -1.06 -12.97
C MET A 250 28.87 -0.52 -13.43
N LYS A 251 28.90 0.62 -14.13
CA LYS A 251 30.14 1.30 -14.54
C LYS A 251 30.83 1.97 -13.35
N ASN A 252 30.05 2.57 -12.45
CA ASN A 252 30.53 3.34 -11.30
C ASN A 252 30.34 2.58 -9.98
N ARG A 253 30.65 1.27 -9.95
CA ARG A 253 30.44 0.44 -8.75
C ARG A 253 31.10 1.08 -7.52
N LYS A 254 30.28 1.42 -6.54
CA LYS A 254 30.75 1.91 -5.25
C LYS A 254 31.26 0.76 -4.39
N ASP A 255 32.21 1.08 -3.51
CA ASP A 255 32.63 0.17 -2.45
C ASP A 255 31.49 0.02 -1.44
N PRO A 256 31.00 -1.20 -1.15
CA PRO A 256 29.94 -1.43 -0.16
C PRO A 256 30.25 -0.81 1.21
N ASP A 257 31.52 -0.69 1.58
CA ASP A 257 31.95 -0.17 2.88
C ASP A 257 32.11 1.37 2.89
N ALA A 258 31.97 2.04 1.75
CA ALA A 258 32.10 3.51 1.66
C ALA A 258 30.91 4.28 2.27
N GLY A 259 29.78 3.60 2.56
CA GLY A 259 28.62 4.20 3.23
C GLY A 259 27.77 5.14 2.37
N ASP A 260 28.00 5.19 1.06
CA ASP A 260 27.30 6.02 0.07
C ASP A 260 26.54 5.16 -0.98
N THR A 261 26.15 3.93 -0.63
CA THR A 261 25.48 2.99 -1.56
C THR A 261 23.97 3.15 -1.55
N ASP A 262 23.36 3.14 -2.74
CA ASP A 262 21.91 3.20 -2.88
C ASP A 262 21.20 1.84 -3.05
N MET A 263 19.89 1.82 -3.38
CA MET A 263 19.12 0.56 -3.46
C MET A 263 19.51 -0.24 -4.69
N VAL A 264 19.88 0.44 -5.77
CA VAL A 264 20.38 -0.23 -6.97
C VAL A 264 21.70 -0.91 -6.65
N ASP A 265 22.63 -0.23 -5.99
CA ASP A 265 23.92 -0.82 -5.56
C ASP A 265 23.71 -2.09 -4.71
N ASP A 266 22.84 -2.02 -3.70
CA ASP A 266 22.51 -3.15 -2.82
C ASP A 266 21.93 -4.34 -3.61
N MET A 267 21.10 -4.08 -4.63
CA MET A 267 20.51 -5.14 -5.46
C MET A 267 21.50 -5.70 -6.49
N LEU A 268 22.43 -4.89 -7.00
CA LEU A 268 23.47 -5.33 -7.93
C LEU A 268 24.41 -6.36 -7.29
N ALA A 269 24.57 -6.34 -5.97
CA ALA A 269 25.30 -7.36 -5.22
C ALA A 269 24.70 -8.77 -5.34
N PHE A 270 23.43 -8.90 -5.76
CA PHE A 270 22.73 -10.18 -5.98
C PHE A 270 22.51 -10.49 -7.46
N LEU A 271 23.04 -9.68 -8.38
CA LEU A 271 22.87 -9.89 -9.82
C LEU A 271 23.65 -11.14 -10.27
N ASP A 272 23.00 -12.02 -11.04
CA ASP A 272 23.58 -13.32 -11.46
C ASP A 272 24.87 -13.17 -12.30
N GLU A 273 25.04 -12.04 -12.98
CA GLU A 273 26.21 -11.69 -13.81
C GLU A 273 27.32 -10.98 -13.03
N SER A 274 27.16 -10.78 -11.71
CA SER A 274 28.19 -10.11 -10.91
C SER A 274 29.46 -10.96 -10.91
N PRO A 275 30.61 -10.45 -11.41
CA PRO A 275 31.84 -11.21 -11.42
C PRO A 275 32.18 -11.55 -9.97
N THR A 276 32.11 -12.84 -9.65
CA THR A 276 32.55 -13.43 -8.38
C THR A 276 33.78 -12.70 -7.86
N ARG A 277 33.70 -12.04 -6.70
CA ARG A 277 34.90 -11.54 -6.04
C ARG A 277 34.89 -11.74 -4.54
N ASN A 278 36.06 -12.23 -4.12
CA ASN A 278 36.68 -12.33 -2.82
C ASN A 278 35.97 -13.23 -1.79
N ALA A 279 36.49 -14.47 -1.72
CA ALA A 279 36.22 -15.51 -0.73
C ALA A 279 36.62 -15.14 0.72
N LYS A 280 36.56 -13.86 1.11
CA LYS A 280 36.95 -13.38 2.45
C LYS A 280 35.77 -13.04 3.36
N GLU A 281 34.55 -12.97 2.85
CA GLU A 281 33.36 -12.82 3.68
C GLU A 281 32.52 -14.10 3.64
N PRO A 282 32.02 -14.59 4.79
CA PRO A 282 31.03 -15.66 4.78
C PRO A 282 29.80 -15.13 4.06
N ALA A 283 29.50 -15.71 2.88
CA ALA A 283 28.29 -15.39 2.16
C ALA A 283 27.08 -15.57 3.10
N ASP A 284 26.26 -14.53 3.30
CA ASP A 284 24.96 -14.67 3.94
C ASP A 284 24.19 -15.74 3.14
N ASP A 285 23.56 -16.71 3.82
CA ASP A 285 22.75 -17.78 3.21
C ASP A 285 21.74 -17.22 2.19
N LEU A 286 21.30 -15.97 2.37
CA LEU A 286 20.44 -15.28 1.40
C LEU A 286 21.14 -14.99 0.07
N GLN A 287 22.39 -14.53 0.08
CA GLN A 287 23.14 -14.13 -1.12
C GLN A 287 23.61 -15.33 -1.94
N ALA A 288 23.83 -16.48 -1.29
CA ALA A 288 24.09 -17.74 -1.98
C ALA A 288 22.83 -18.33 -2.64
N SER A 289 21.63 -18.05 -2.10
CA SER A 289 20.37 -18.67 -2.52
C SER A 289 19.47 -17.80 -3.39
N LEU A 290 19.68 -16.48 -3.42
CA LEU A 290 18.91 -15.53 -4.22
C LEU A 290 19.77 -14.97 -5.36
N LYS A 291 19.34 -15.24 -6.60
CA LYS A 291 19.94 -14.70 -7.82
C LYS A 291 18.97 -13.75 -8.50
N LEU A 292 19.35 -12.48 -8.60
CA LEU A 292 18.55 -11.46 -9.27
C LEU A 292 18.90 -11.37 -10.75
N THR A 293 17.89 -11.00 -11.53
CA THR A 293 18.02 -10.59 -12.93
C THR A 293 17.75 -9.10 -13.00
N ARG A 294 18.11 -8.45 -14.11
CA ARG A 294 17.73 -7.05 -14.35
C ARG A 294 16.23 -6.82 -14.23
N ASN A 295 15.41 -7.79 -14.67
CA ASN A 295 13.96 -7.71 -14.54
C ASN A 295 13.51 -7.72 -13.08
N HIS A 296 14.15 -8.50 -12.20
CA HIS A 296 13.88 -8.46 -10.76
C HIS A 296 14.17 -7.07 -10.20
N ILE A 297 15.34 -6.49 -10.52
CA ILE A 297 15.75 -5.16 -10.06
C ILE A 297 14.76 -4.09 -10.53
N LYS A 298 14.41 -4.07 -11.83
CA LYS A 298 13.41 -3.16 -12.40
C LYS A 298 12.07 -3.24 -11.68
N ALA A 299 11.61 -4.45 -11.40
CA ALA A 299 10.33 -4.68 -10.76
C ALA A 299 10.32 -4.20 -9.29
N ILE A 300 11.41 -4.43 -8.54
CA ILE A 300 11.56 -3.96 -7.15
C ILE A 300 11.66 -2.44 -7.09
N ILE A 301 12.37 -1.80 -8.02
CA ILE A 301 12.42 -0.35 -8.09
C ILE A 301 11.02 0.23 -8.27
N MET A 302 10.20 -0.36 -9.15
CA MET A 302 8.81 0.07 -9.28
C MET A 302 8.01 -0.12 -8.00
N ASP A 303 8.19 -1.22 -7.28
CA ASP A 303 7.55 -1.44 -5.97
C ASP A 303 7.93 -0.35 -4.95
N VAL A 304 9.21 -0.01 -4.85
CA VAL A 304 9.72 1.03 -3.94
C VAL A 304 9.12 2.39 -4.31
N MET A 305 9.14 2.74 -5.59
CA MET A 305 8.68 4.04 -6.06
C MET A 305 7.16 4.22 -5.87
N PHE A 306 6.36 3.21 -6.24
CA PHE A 306 4.93 3.22 -5.98
C PHE A 306 4.60 3.22 -4.49
N GLY A 307 5.30 2.37 -3.73
CA GLY A 307 5.03 2.18 -2.31
C GLY A 307 5.44 3.37 -1.46
N GLY A 308 6.55 4.03 -1.76
CA GLY A 308 7.16 5.07 -0.92
C GLY A 308 6.71 6.50 -1.21
N THR A 309 6.25 6.80 -2.43
CA THR A 309 5.90 8.18 -2.83
C THR A 309 4.47 8.55 -2.42
N GLU A 310 3.46 8.04 -3.16
CA GLU A 310 2.07 8.50 -3.00
C GLU A 310 1.48 8.14 -1.63
N THR A 311 1.87 7.01 -1.03
CA THR A 311 1.29 6.57 0.25
C THR A 311 1.66 7.50 1.40
N VAL A 312 2.93 7.91 1.48
CA VAL A 312 3.45 8.81 2.51
C VAL A 312 2.94 10.23 2.24
N ALA A 313 2.95 10.68 0.98
CA ALA A 313 2.41 11.99 0.59
C ALA A 313 0.95 12.14 1.02
N SER A 314 0.12 11.15 0.67
CA SER A 314 -1.30 11.11 1.05
C SER A 314 -1.47 11.12 2.57
N ALA A 315 -0.68 10.34 3.32
CA ALA A 315 -0.77 10.33 4.78
C ALA A 315 -0.41 11.69 5.42
N ILE A 316 0.64 12.38 4.91
CA ILE A 316 1.00 13.73 5.39
C ILE A 316 -0.14 14.71 5.07
N GLU A 317 -0.62 14.71 3.82
CA GLU A 317 -1.69 15.61 3.38
C GLU A 317 -2.99 15.41 4.17
N TRP A 318 -3.40 14.16 4.41
CA TRP A 318 -4.56 13.84 5.23
C TRP A 318 -4.37 14.26 6.70
N THR A 319 -3.16 14.11 7.25
CA THR A 319 -2.88 14.51 8.63
C THR A 319 -3.02 16.02 8.77
N MET A 320 -2.43 16.78 7.84
CA MET A 320 -2.56 18.24 7.79
C MET A 320 -4.03 18.65 7.61
N ALA A 321 -4.76 18.01 6.70
CA ALA A 321 -6.16 18.33 6.44
C ALA A 321 -7.06 18.08 7.67
N GLU A 322 -6.89 16.95 8.37
CA GLU A 322 -7.69 16.66 9.57
C GLU A 322 -7.38 17.60 10.74
N LEU A 323 -6.12 17.98 10.91
CA LEU A 323 -5.71 18.96 11.92
C LEU A 323 -6.24 20.36 11.58
N MET A 324 -6.17 20.79 10.31
CA MET A 324 -6.73 22.09 9.89
C MET A 324 -8.25 22.13 10.00
N ARG A 325 -8.91 20.98 9.76
CA ARG A 325 -10.35 20.81 10.01
C ARG A 325 -10.70 20.82 11.49
N SER A 326 -9.73 20.53 12.37
CA SER A 326 -9.90 20.38 13.82
C SER A 326 -8.94 21.30 14.59
N PRO A 327 -9.16 22.64 14.63
CA PRO A 327 -8.21 23.58 15.21
C PRO A 327 -7.81 23.29 16.66
N SER A 328 -8.73 22.74 17.47
CA SER A 328 -8.44 22.31 18.84
C SER A 328 -7.39 21.19 18.90
N GLU A 329 -7.45 20.25 17.96
CA GLU A 329 -6.50 19.14 17.86
C GLU A 329 -5.15 19.61 17.33
N MET A 330 -5.15 20.52 16.34
CA MET A 330 -3.92 21.18 15.87
C MET A 330 -3.22 21.93 17.00
N ALA A 331 -3.96 22.73 17.78
CA ALA A 331 -3.40 23.49 18.90
C ALA A 331 -2.72 22.57 19.94
N ARG A 332 -3.31 21.41 20.23
CA ARG A 332 -2.72 20.43 21.15
C ARG A 332 -1.41 19.84 20.62
N VAL A 333 -1.35 19.50 19.34
CA VAL A 333 -0.10 19.03 18.70
C VAL A 333 0.96 20.13 18.72
N GLN A 334 0.57 21.36 18.40
CA GLN A 334 1.47 22.52 18.40
C GLN A 334 1.96 22.91 19.80
N GLN A 335 1.14 22.69 20.83
CA GLN A 335 1.53 22.84 22.24
C GLN A 335 2.55 21.78 22.65
N GLU A 336 2.30 20.50 22.35
CA GLU A 336 3.26 19.41 22.61
C GLU A 336 4.61 19.69 21.95
N LEU A 337 4.60 20.15 20.70
CA LEU A 337 5.83 20.52 19.97
C LEU A 337 6.58 21.66 20.68
N ALA A 338 5.88 22.69 21.16
CA ALA A 338 6.50 23.80 21.88
C ALA A 338 7.09 23.35 23.24
N GLU A 339 6.42 22.45 23.95
CA GLU A 339 6.86 21.93 25.25
C GLU A 339 8.06 20.97 25.14
N VAL A 340 8.07 20.11 24.13
CA VAL A 340 9.12 19.09 23.94
C VAL A 340 10.34 19.65 23.24
N VAL A 341 10.14 20.48 22.22
CA VAL A 341 11.21 20.93 21.32
C VAL A 341 11.74 22.31 21.71
N GLY A 342 10.86 23.22 22.14
CA GLY A 342 11.14 24.66 22.26
C GLY A 342 10.95 25.41 20.95
N LEU A 343 10.85 26.74 21.01
CA LEU A 343 10.64 27.61 19.83
C LEU A 343 11.94 28.14 19.20
N ASP A 344 13.08 27.81 19.79
CA ASP A 344 14.42 28.28 19.43
C ASP A 344 15.17 27.33 18.46
N ARG A 345 14.55 26.19 18.10
CA ARG A 345 15.13 25.21 17.18
C ARG A 345 14.07 24.40 16.42
N LYS A 346 14.52 23.76 15.33
CA LYS A 346 13.75 22.78 14.55
C LYS A 346 13.66 21.42 15.28
N VAL A 347 12.75 20.56 14.85
CA VAL A 347 12.57 19.20 15.41
C VAL A 347 13.79 18.33 15.08
N HIS A 348 14.32 17.61 16.07
CA HIS A 348 15.36 16.59 15.87
C HIS A 348 14.74 15.18 15.93
N GLU A 349 15.41 14.19 15.34
CA GLU A 349 14.91 12.80 15.31
C GLU A 349 14.68 12.24 16.73
N THR A 350 15.55 12.59 17.68
CA THR A 350 15.44 12.19 19.09
C THR A 350 14.20 12.76 19.79
N ASP A 351 13.59 13.82 19.27
CA ASP A 351 12.38 14.40 19.83
C ASP A 351 11.13 13.58 19.46
N LEU A 352 11.13 12.93 18.29
CA LEU A 352 9.97 12.20 17.77
C LEU A 352 9.45 11.14 18.75
N GLU A 353 10.34 10.51 19.51
CA GLU A 353 9.96 9.53 20.54
C GLU A 353 9.01 10.13 21.59
N LYS A 354 9.18 11.41 21.93
CA LYS A 354 8.45 12.14 22.97
C LYS A 354 7.17 12.82 22.47
N LEU A 355 6.96 12.90 21.15
CA LEU A 355 5.77 13.53 20.55
C LEU A 355 4.58 12.54 20.51
N HIS A 356 4.03 12.24 21.69
CA HIS A 356 3.02 11.22 21.89
C HIS A 356 1.67 11.61 21.25
N TYR A 357 1.25 12.87 21.39
CA TYR A 357 -0.01 13.37 20.86
C TYR A 357 0.03 13.50 19.34
N LEU A 358 1.14 13.96 18.76
CA LEU A 358 1.37 13.93 17.32
C LEU A 358 1.20 12.50 16.78
N LYS A 359 1.79 11.50 17.43
CA LYS A 359 1.64 10.09 17.04
C LYS A 359 0.19 9.60 17.15
N CYS A 360 -0.56 10.07 18.14
CA CYS A 360 -2.00 9.81 18.23
C CYS A 360 -2.76 10.42 17.05
N ALA A 361 -2.42 11.64 16.64
CA ALA A 361 -3.06 12.31 15.51
C ALA A 361 -2.74 11.62 14.17
N ILE A 362 -1.50 11.19 13.96
CA ILE A 362 -1.09 10.39 12.80
C ILE A 362 -1.82 9.04 12.80
N LYS A 363 -1.91 8.36 13.95
CA LYS A 363 -2.61 7.08 14.06
C LYS A 363 -4.11 7.22 13.75
N GLU A 364 -4.76 8.27 14.25
CA GLU A 364 -6.16 8.58 13.95
C GLU A 364 -6.37 8.94 12.48
N THR A 365 -5.42 9.66 11.89
CA THR A 365 -5.43 9.94 10.44
C THR A 365 -5.36 8.64 9.65
N LEU A 366 -4.44 7.72 9.98
CA LEU A 366 -4.31 6.44 9.26
C LEU A 366 -5.52 5.52 9.46
N ARG A 367 -6.25 5.64 10.59
CA ARG A 367 -7.52 4.94 10.82
C ARG A 367 -8.60 5.44 9.86
N LEU A 368 -8.74 6.76 9.73
CA LEU A 368 -9.76 7.37 8.88
C LEU A 368 -9.37 7.36 7.40
N HIS A 369 -8.11 7.60 7.08
CA HIS A 369 -7.61 7.79 5.72
C HIS A 369 -6.44 6.85 5.45
N PRO A 370 -6.66 5.51 5.49
CA PRO A 370 -5.60 4.57 5.13
C PRO A 370 -5.20 4.82 3.67
N PRO A 371 -3.92 5.09 3.36
CA PRO A 371 -3.50 5.42 2.01
C PRO A 371 -3.88 4.34 0.99
N ILE A 372 -3.92 3.07 1.40
CA ILE A 372 -4.42 1.93 0.63
C ILE A 372 -5.66 1.38 1.34
N PRO A 373 -6.88 1.77 0.94
CA PRO A 373 -8.11 1.41 1.67
C PRO A 373 -8.55 -0.05 1.43
N LEU A 374 -8.11 -0.68 0.34
CA LEU A 374 -8.39 -2.07 -0.01
C LEU A 374 -7.09 -2.88 -0.15
N LEU A 375 -6.81 -3.81 0.77
CA LEU A 375 -5.67 -4.72 0.63
C LEU A 375 -6.08 -5.95 -0.20
N LEU A 376 -5.39 -6.16 -1.32
CA LEU A 376 -5.74 -7.20 -2.29
C LEU A 376 -5.00 -8.51 -2.05
N HIS A 377 -5.71 -9.60 -1.85
CA HIS A 377 -5.18 -10.95 -1.66
C HIS A 377 -5.80 -11.93 -2.67
N GLU A 378 -5.20 -13.11 -2.82
CA GLU A 378 -5.74 -14.20 -3.63
C GLU A 378 -5.60 -15.52 -2.85
N THR A 379 -6.62 -16.39 -2.90
CA THR A 379 -6.55 -17.70 -2.28
C THR A 379 -5.68 -18.67 -3.08
N ALA A 380 -4.74 -19.33 -2.41
CA ALA A 380 -3.88 -20.37 -2.99
C ALA A 380 -4.61 -21.71 -3.17
N GLU A 381 -5.63 -21.98 -2.36
CA GLU A 381 -6.42 -23.21 -2.36
C GLU A 381 -7.86 -22.95 -1.91
N ASP A 382 -8.70 -23.97 -2.07
CA ASP A 382 -10.07 -23.99 -1.55
C ASP A 382 -10.01 -23.97 -0.01
N CYS A 383 -10.77 -23.10 0.63
CA CYS A 383 -10.76 -22.98 2.08
C CYS A 383 -12.14 -22.65 2.67
N GLU A 384 -12.19 -22.62 4.00
CA GLU A 384 -13.36 -22.23 4.76
C GLU A 384 -13.02 -21.04 5.64
N VAL A 385 -13.87 -20.02 5.64
CA VAL A 385 -13.77 -18.87 6.56
C VAL A 385 -15.14 -18.64 7.19
N ALA A 386 -15.19 -18.62 8.52
CA ALA A 386 -16.41 -18.38 9.29
C ALA A 386 -17.62 -19.24 8.85
N GLY A 387 -17.37 -20.50 8.48
CA GLY A 387 -18.41 -21.43 8.05
C GLY A 387 -18.79 -21.35 6.56
N TYR A 388 -18.17 -20.47 5.79
CA TYR A 388 -18.41 -20.30 4.35
C TYR A 388 -17.28 -20.88 3.52
N PHE A 389 -17.62 -21.44 2.36
CA PHE A 389 -16.64 -21.93 1.39
C PHE A 389 -16.08 -20.77 0.56
N ILE A 390 -14.75 -20.69 0.45
CA ILE A 390 -14.05 -19.74 -0.42
C ILE A 390 -13.24 -20.54 -1.45
N PRO A 391 -13.57 -20.46 -2.75
CA PRO A 391 -12.84 -21.17 -3.79
C PRO A 391 -11.39 -20.70 -3.94
N VAL A 392 -10.53 -21.58 -4.45
CA VAL A 392 -9.17 -21.26 -4.91
C VAL A 392 -9.19 -20.16 -5.98
N ARG A 393 -8.15 -19.31 -6.00
CA ARG A 393 -8.02 -18.15 -6.89
C ARG A 393 -9.16 -17.13 -6.76
N SER A 394 -9.79 -17.07 -5.59
CA SER A 394 -10.71 -15.99 -5.24
C SER A 394 -9.90 -14.73 -4.95
N ARG A 395 -10.28 -13.60 -5.53
CA ARG A 395 -9.77 -12.28 -5.16
C ARG A 395 -10.35 -11.90 -3.80
N VAL A 396 -9.51 -11.48 -2.87
CA VAL A 396 -9.93 -11.07 -1.53
C VAL A 396 -9.56 -9.60 -1.33
N MET A 397 -10.51 -8.80 -0.87
CA MET A 397 -10.35 -7.36 -0.67
C MET A 397 -10.59 -7.06 0.80
N ILE A 398 -9.52 -6.81 1.56
CA ILE A 398 -9.63 -6.38 2.95
C ILE A 398 -9.90 -4.87 2.94
N ASN A 399 -11.12 -4.49 3.30
CA ASN A 399 -11.56 -3.12 3.34
C ASN A 399 -11.16 -2.46 4.67
N VAL A 400 -9.89 -2.05 4.74
CA VAL A 400 -9.32 -1.39 5.92
C VAL A 400 -10.05 -0.09 6.22
N PHE A 401 -10.56 0.60 5.21
CA PHE A 401 -11.37 1.80 5.41
C PHE A 401 -12.67 1.53 6.17
N ALA A 402 -13.35 0.40 5.88
CA ALA A 402 -14.54 -0.04 6.61
C ALA A 402 -14.19 -0.49 8.03
N ILE A 403 -13.13 -1.29 8.19
CA ILE A 403 -12.63 -1.77 9.49
C ILE A 403 -12.30 -0.58 10.41
N GLY A 404 -11.60 0.43 9.88
CA GLY A 404 -11.27 1.64 10.61
C GLY A 404 -12.49 2.46 11.01
N ARG A 405 -13.70 2.16 10.50
CA ARG A 405 -14.97 2.84 10.81
C ARG A 405 -16.02 1.92 11.41
N ASP A 406 -15.64 0.72 11.82
CA ASP A 406 -16.57 -0.23 12.42
C ASP A 406 -17.09 0.31 13.77
N PRO A 407 -18.41 0.59 13.91
CA PRO A 407 -18.96 1.07 15.17
C PRO A 407 -18.87 0.04 16.30
N ALA A 408 -18.64 -1.24 16.01
CA ALA A 408 -18.38 -2.26 17.03
C ALA A 408 -16.97 -2.13 17.64
N SER A 409 -16.02 -1.51 16.92
CA SER A 409 -14.64 -1.35 17.36
C SER A 409 -14.30 0.08 17.81
N TRP A 410 -15.02 1.08 17.30
CA TRP A 410 -14.65 2.49 17.47
C TRP A 410 -15.83 3.35 17.94
N THR A 411 -15.68 4.00 19.09
CA THR A 411 -16.63 5.03 19.55
C THR A 411 -16.56 6.25 18.64
N ASN A 412 -17.71 6.71 18.14
CA ASN A 412 -17.81 7.81 17.15
C ASN A 412 -16.85 7.58 15.96
N PRO A 413 -17.06 6.52 15.16
CA PRO A 413 -16.08 6.02 14.20
C PRO A 413 -15.73 7.03 13.10
N ASN A 414 -16.61 7.97 12.79
CA ASN A 414 -16.40 8.95 11.73
C ASN A 414 -15.73 10.26 12.22
N SER A 415 -15.56 10.43 13.54
CA SER A 415 -14.96 11.63 14.11
C SER A 415 -13.43 11.49 14.18
N PHE A 416 -12.70 12.55 13.81
CA PHE A 416 -11.27 12.67 14.06
C PHE A 416 -11.04 13.00 15.54
N LYS A 417 -10.62 12.00 16.31
CA LYS A 417 -10.39 12.11 17.76
C LYS A 417 -9.06 11.46 18.15
N PRO A 418 -7.91 12.15 17.96
CA PRO A 418 -6.59 11.62 18.32
C PRO A 418 -6.52 11.12 19.77
N SER A 419 -7.23 11.80 20.69
CA SER A 419 -7.26 11.44 22.11
C SER A 419 -7.74 10.01 22.40
N ARG A 420 -8.35 9.30 21.45
CA ARG A 420 -8.70 7.88 21.63
C ARG A 420 -7.48 6.99 21.85
N PHE A 421 -6.34 7.35 21.26
CA PHE A 421 -5.09 6.60 21.37
C PHE A 421 -4.17 7.10 22.49
N ALA A 422 -4.53 8.22 23.13
CA ALA A 422 -3.79 8.78 24.24
C ALA A 422 -4.03 7.95 25.53
N PRO A 423 -3.19 8.11 26.57
CA PRO A 423 -3.42 7.48 27.87
C PRO A 423 -4.81 7.79 28.42
N GLY A 424 -5.54 6.76 28.86
CA GLY A 424 -6.93 6.84 29.30
C GLY A 424 -7.98 6.92 28.18
N GLY A 425 -7.56 6.84 26.91
CA GLY A 425 -8.45 6.80 25.75
C GLY A 425 -9.09 5.41 25.53
N ASP A 426 -10.18 5.36 24.76
CA ASP A 426 -10.92 4.12 24.47
C ASP A 426 -10.19 3.15 23.52
N ALA A 427 -9.08 3.59 22.92
CA ALA A 427 -8.20 2.81 22.05
C ALA A 427 -6.74 2.85 22.53
N GLU A 428 -6.50 3.12 23.82
CA GLU A 428 -5.17 3.06 24.41
C GLU A 428 -4.54 1.67 24.17
N GLY A 429 -3.27 1.65 23.77
CA GLY A 429 -2.52 0.41 23.49
C GLY A 429 -2.74 -0.21 22.12
N ILE A 430 -3.79 0.18 21.37
CA ILE A 430 -3.97 -0.28 19.97
C ILE A 430 -2.86 0.30 19.10
N ASP A 431 -2.15 -0.55 18.36
CA ASP A 431 -1.16 -0.16 17.36
C ASP A 431 -1.46 -0.72 15.97
N PHE A 432 -0.71 -0.29 14.95
CA PHE A 432 -0.85 -0.73 13.57
C PHE A 432 0.27 -1.68 13.13
N LYS A 433 0.97 -2.33 14.08
CA LYS A 433 2.09 -3.24 13.77
C LYS A 433 1.62 -4.63 13.30
N GLY A 434 0.31 -4.78 13.09
CA GLY A 434 -0.30 -5.98 12.50
C GLY A 434 -0.93 -6.95 13.50
N ASN A 435 -0.91 -6.65 14.80
CA ASN A 435 -1.52 -7.51 15.83
C ASN A 435 -2.96 -7.10 16.20
N PHE A 436 -3.30 -5.84 15.99
CA PHE A 436 -4.65 -5.30 16.20
C PHE A 436 -5.36 -5.21 14.85
N PHE A 437 -6.45 -5.96 14.70
CA PHE A 437 -7.17 -6.07 13.43
C PHE A 437 -8.18 -4.95 13.23
N GLU A 438 -8.38 -4.14 14.27
CA GLU A 438 -9.16 -2.92 14.29
C GLU A 438 -8.43 -1.80 13.52
N LEU A 439 -7.09 -1.86 13.43
CA LEU A 439 -6.25 -0.84 12.80
C LEU A 439 -5.17 -1.45 11.89
N LEU A 440 -5.44 -1.51 10.58
CA LEU A 440 -4.60 -2.21 9.59
C LEU A 440 -4.04 -1.33 8.45
N PRO A 441 -3.59 -0.07 8.66
CA PRO A 441 -3.10 0.79 7.58
C PRO A 441 -1.84 0.24 6.88
N PHE A 442 -1.10 -0.66 7.54
CA PHE A 442 0.07 -1.36 6.97
C PHE A 442 -0.20 -2.85 6.68
N GLY A 443 -1.46 -3.29 6.76
CA GLY A 443 -1.83 -4.69 6.69
C GLY A 443 -1.35 -5.52 7.89
N SER A 444 -1.36 -6.84 7.74
CA SER A 444 -0.93 -7.79 8.77
C SER A 444 -0.34 -9.05 8.12
N GLY A 445 0.33 -9.88 8.94
CA GLY A 445 0.89 -11.16 8.55
C GLY A 445 1.99 -11.06 7.51
N ARG A 446 2.11 -12.09 6.66
CA ARG A 446 3.16 -12.25 5.65
C ARG A 446 3.24 -11.06 4.68
N ARG A 447 2.10 -10.46 4.36
CA ARG A 447 1.99 -9.37 3.37
C ARG A 447 1.92 -7.97 4.00
N SER A 448 2.27 -7.84 5.28
CA SER A 448 2.44 -6.55 5.96
C SER A 448 3.45 -5.65 5.23
N CYS A 449 3.31 -4.34 5.35
CA CYS A 449 4.18 -3.38 4.65
C CYS A 449 5.66 -3.55 5.03
N PRO A 450 6.59 -3.72 4.06
CA PRO A 450 8.02 -3.80 4.36
C PRO A 450 8.63 -2.45 4.71
N GLY A 451 8.11 -1.37 4.14
CA GLY A 451 8.60 0.00 4.30
C GLY A 451 7.98 0.75 5.48
N MET A 452 7.24 0.07 6.37
CA MET A 452 6.49 0.71 7.46
C MET A 452 7.37 1.65 8.30
N GLN A 453 8.57 1.22 8.69
CA GLN A 453 9.45 2.02 9.54
C GLN A 453 9.94 3.29 8.85
N LEU A 454 10.40 3.19 7.60
CA LEU A 454 10.88 4.34 6.84
C LEU A 454 9.74 5.30 6.50
N GLY A 455 8.59 4.78 6.09
CA GLY A 455 7.40 5.58 5.77
C GLY A 455 6.85 6.33 6.98
N LEU A 456 6.79 5.67 8.15
CA LEU A 456 6.39 6.35 9.40
C LEU A 456 7.38 7.41 9.83
N TYR A 457 8.68 7.17 9.67
CA TYR A 457 9.68 8.18 9.98
C TYR A 457 9.54 9.43 9.10
N ALA A 458 9.37 9.24 7.79
CA ALA A 458 9.12 10.35 6.86
C ALA A 458 7.82 11.10 7.18
N LEU A 459 6.74 10.38 7.49
CA LEU A 459 5.45 10.96 7.88
C LEU A 459 5.56 11.76 9.20
N GLU A 460 6.10 11.14 10.25
CA GLU A 460 6.24 11.75 11.57
C GLU A 460 7.13 12.99 11.51
N LEU A 461 8.31 12.90 10.88
CA LEU A 461 9.23 14.03 10.78
C LEU A 461 8.65 15.17 9.94
N ALA A 462 8.04 14.87 8.79
CA ALA A 462 7.46 15.90 7.93
C ALA A 462 6.32 16.64 8.64
N VAL A 463 5.36 15.92 9.23
CA VAL A 463 4.24 16.55 9.94
C VAL A 463 4.73 17.33 11.16
N ALA A 464 5.66 16.76 11.95
CA ALA A 464 6.24 17.46 13.10
C ALA A 464 6.88 18.79 12.67
N GLN A 465 7.72 18.77 11.64
CA GLN A 465 8.40 19.97 11.16
C GLN A 465 7.45 21.00 10.56
N LEU A 466 6.48 20.57 9.75
CA LEU A 466 5.50 21.48 9.15
C LEU A 466 4.68 22.20 10.25
N LEU A 467 4.22 21.47 11.27
CA LEU A 467 3.43 22.04 12.36
C LEU A 467 4.27 22.83 13.36
N HIS A 468 5.53 22.47 13.56
CA HIS A 468 6.45 23.16 14.47
C HIS A 468 6.94 24.47 13.86
N CYS A 469 7.37 24.44 12.61
CA CYS A 469 7.96 25.59 11.94
C CYS A 469 6.93 26.65 11.53
N PHE A 470 5.67 26.25 11.29
CA PHE A 470 4.64 27.13 10.75
C PHE A 470 3.28 26.97 11.46
N THR A 471 2.56 28.09 11.55
CA THR A 471 1.11 28.13 11.76
C THR A 471 0.48 28.07 10.38
N TRP A 472 -0.53 27.22 10.22
CA TRP A 472 -1.20 27.01 8.94
C TRP A 472 -2.64 27.49 9.02
N GLU A 473 -3.00 28.38 8.10
CA GLU A 473 -4.37 28.91 7.96
C GLU A 473 -4.95 28.50 6.61
N LEU A 474 -6.26 28.27 6.56
CA LEU A 474 -6.95 28.01 5.30
C LEU A 474 -7.02 29.31 4.47
N PRO A 475 -6.85 29.27 3.14
CA PRO A 475 -6.88 30.46 2.31
C PRO A 475 -8.28 31.08 2.26
N ASP A 476 -8.35 32.35 1.87
CA ASP A 476 -9.60 33.07 1.57
C ASP A 476 -10.65 33.04 2.68
N GLU A 477 -10.22 33.06 3.95
CA GLU A 477 -11.08 33.00 5.14
C GLU A 477 -11.98 31.73 5.20
N MET A 478 -11.59 30.67 4.50
CA MET A 478 -12.32 29.40 4.47
C MET A 478 -12.45 28.81 5.87
N LYS A 479 -13.65 28.38 6.23
CA LYS A 479 -13.91 27.74 7.52
C LYS A 479 -13.42 26.29 7.50
N PRO A 480 -12.95 25.75 8.64
CA PRO A 480 -12.58 24.34 8.76
C PRO A 480 -13.65 23.35 8.25
N SER A 481 -14.93 23.66 8.46
CA SER A 481 -16.06 22.83 8.01
C SER A 481 -16.28 22.81 6.49
N GLU A 482 -15.72 23.76 5.76
CA GLU A 482 -15.85 23.90 4.30
C GLU A 482 -14.74 23.13 3.55
N LEU A 483 -13.72 22.65 4.27
CA LEU A 483 -12.62 21.88 3.69
C LEU A 483 -13.14 20.58 3.06
N ASP A 484 -12.84 20.37 1.77
CA ASP A 484 -13.17 19.13 1.08
C ASP A 484 -12.42 17.95 1.72
N MET A 485 -13.15 16.92 2.12
CA MET A 485 -12.60 15.68 2.70
C MET A 485 -12.94 14.46 1.84
N GLY A 486 -13.13 14.68 0.53
CA GLY A 486 -13.31 13.62 -0.46
C GLY A 486 -11.99 12.95 -0.81
N ASP A 487 -12.06 11.70 -1.24
CA ASP A 487 -10.92 10.93 -1.75
C ASP A 487 -11.14 10.50 -3.20
N VAL A 488 -10.05 10.21 -3.90
CA VAL A 488 -10.08 9.55 -5.21
C VAL A 488 -9.96 8.05 -5.01
N PHE A 489 -10.85 7.27 -5.62
CA PHE A 489 -10.72 5.81 -5.61
C PHE A 489 -9.65 5.35 -6.61
N GLY A 490 -8.75 4.49 -6.14
CA GLY A 490 -7.68 3.89 -6.93
C GLY A 490 -6.88 2.88 -6.13
N LEU A 491 -5.63 2.63 -6.54
CA LEU A 491 -4.68 1.84 -5.74
C LEU A 491 -4.38 2.51 -4.39
N THR A 492 -4.28 3.85 -4.42
CA THR A 492 -4.22 4.71 -3.24
C THR A 492 -5.47 5.60 -3.17
N ALA A 493 -5.72 6.20 -2.01
CA ALA A 493 -6.82 7.14 -1.77
C ALA A 493 -6.31 8.54 -1.36
N PRO A 494 -5.69 9.31 -2.29
CA PRO A 494 -5.36 10.71 -2.02
C PRO A 494 -6.62 11.58 -1.93
N LYS A 495 -6.46 12.80 -1.39
CA LYS A 495 -7.54 13.80 -1.38
C LYS A 495 -8.01 14.10 -2.80
N ALA A 496 -9.32 14.28 -2.97
CA ALA A 496 -9.93 14.67 -4.24
C ALA A 496 -9.56 16.11 -4.64
N VAL A 497 -9.57 17.02 -3.67
CA VAL A 497 -9.07 18.38 -3.80
C VAL A 497 -7.79 18.52 -2.98
N ARG A 498 -6.71 18.98 -3.62
CA ARG A 498 -5.42 19.19 -2.94
C ARG A 498 -5.56 20.23 -1.83
N LEU A 499 -4.91 19.97 -0.71
CA LEU A 499 -4.90 20.91 0.41
C LEU A 499 -4.01 22.11 0.07
N CYS A 500 -4.60 23.31 0.13
CA CYS A 500 -3.88 24.57 0.06
C CYS A 500 -3.97 25.28 1.41
N ALA A 501 -2.89 25.92 1.86
CA ALA A 501 -2.83 26.60 3.14
C ALA A 501 -1.78 27.72 3.14
N VAL A 502 -1.99 28.73 3.96
CA VAL A 502 -1.09 29.86 4.15
C VAL A 502 -0.20 29.61 5.37
N PRO A 503 1.14 29.51 5.20
CA PRO A 503 2.08 29.33 6.30
C PRO A 503 2.49 30.67 6.92
N THR A 504 2.59 30.71 8.25
CA THR A 504 3.24 31.79 9.00
C THR A 504 4.33 31.22 9.91
N PRO A 505 5.59 31.68 9.85
CA PRO A 505 6.66 31.17 10.70
C PRO A 505 6.35 31.26 12.20
N ARG A 506 6.64 30.19 12.95
CA ARG A 506 6.43 30.11 14.42
C ARG A 506 7.70 30.20 15.24
N LEU A 507 8.84 29.80 14.68
CA LEU A 507 10.10 29.69 15.42
C LEU A 507 10.82 31.03 15.50
N THR A 508 11.61 31.21 16.56
CA THR A 508 12.49 32.38 16.72
C THR A 508 13.82 32.20 16.00
N CYS A 509 14.20 30.96 15.67
CA CYS A 509 15.37 30.66 14.86
C CYS A 509 15.09 30.81 13.35
N SER A 510 16.13 31.11 12.57
CA SER A 510 16.04 31.15 11.10
C SER A 510 15.59 29.81 10.53
N LEU A 511 14.63 29.86 9.60
CA LEU A 511 14.20 28.71 8.81
C LEU A 511 15.00 28.55 7.51
N LEU A 512 15.68 29.61 7.05
CA LEU A 512 16.51 29.69 5.83
C LEU A 512 17.91 29.08 6.01
#